data_AF-A0A7J8UDV5-F1
#
_entry.id   AF-A0A7J8UDV5-F1
#
_cell.length_a   1.000
_cell.length_b   1.000
_cell.length_c   1.000
_cell.angle_alpha   90.00
_cell.angle_beta   90.00
_cell.angle_gamma   90.00
#
_symmetry.space_group_name_H-M   'P 1'
#
loop_
_entity.id
_entity.type
_entity.pdbx_description
1 polymer ?
#
loop_
_entity_poly.entity_id
_entity_poly.type
_entity_poly.pdbx_seq_one_letter_code
_entity_poly.pdbx_strand_id
1 'polypeptide(L)'
;MDLFSMVHLLLLSMGETDLHSVKSGPYNANCIRYSLVKLLGLSRYDDDVCVSRWQRSGKVPGGDHQYIDVVNYNNGNSERVIIDIDFRSHFKIARAVDSYDRILHSLPVVYVGSLTQFKQLLHLMVEAARSSLRQNSMLFPSWRSLAYLQAKWYSDTTLASILLLAISNAKDI
;
A
#
# COMPACT_ATOMS: atom_id res chain seq x y z
N MET A 1 -0.19 -13.19 -18.02
CA MET A 1 0.20 -13.24 -16.60
C MET A 1 -0.27 -11.94 -15.98
N ASP A 2 -1.03 -11.98 -14.89
CA ASP A 2 -1.54 -10.77 -14.24
C ASP A 2 -0.46 -10.11 -13.36
N LEU A 3 -0.69 -8.83 -13.02
CA LEU A 3 0.26 -8.02 -12.25
C LEU A 3 0.52 -8.59 -10.84
N PHE A 4 -0.49 -9.17 -10.18
CA PHE A 4 -0.32 -9.77 -8.86
C PHE A 4 0.65 -10.95 -8.94
N SER A 5 0.45 -11.87 -9.88
CA SER A 5 1.33 -13.01 -10.12
C SER A 5 2.77 -12.56 -10.46
N MET A 6 2.92 -11.47 -11.22
CA MET A 6 4.23 -10.94 -11.59
C MET A 6 4.98 -10.33 -10.42
N VAL A 7 4.33 -9.50 -9.61
CA VAL A 7 4.94 -8.94 -8.41
C VAL A 7 5.44 -10.05 -7.48
N HIS A 8 4.64 -11.11 -7.30
CA HIS A 8 5.05 -12.25 -6.48
C HIS A 8 6.24 -13.01 -7.07
N LEU A 9 6.25 -13.26 -8.38
CA LEU A 9 7.38 -13.91 -9.05
C LEU A 9 8.67 -13.08 -8.92
N LEU A 10 8.59 -11.77 -9.14
CA LEU A 10 9.72 -10.86 -9.03
C LEU A 10 10.25 -10.82 -7.60
N LEU A 11 9.36 -10.72 -6.60
CA LEU A 11 9.74 -10.78 -5.18
C LEU A 11 10.44 -12.08 -4.80
N LEU A 12 9.99 -13.22 -5.32
CA LEU A 12 10.66 -14.50 -5.10
C LEU A 12 12.03 -14.55 -5.79
N SER A 13 12.16 -14.00 -7.00
CA SER A 13 13.42 -14.00 -7.75
C SER A 13 14.50 -13.10 -7.14
N MET A 14 14.12 -12.09 -6.36
CA MET A 14 15.07 -11.25 -5.61
C MET A 14 15.66 -11.97 -4.39
N GLY A 15 15.10 -13.12 -4.00
CA GLY A 15 15.58 -13.95 -2.90
C GLY A 15 16.62 -14.97 -3.34
N GLU A 16 17.87 -14.55 -3.52
CA GLU A 16 19.13 -15.27 -3.16
C GLU A 16 20.39 -14.71 -3.86
N THR A 17 20.29 -14.01 -4.99
CA THR A 17 21.50 -13.60 -5.78
C THR A 17 21.97 -12.16 -5.61
N ASP A 18 21.17 -11.24 -5.03
CA ASP A 18 21.54 -9.82 -4.92
C ASP A 18 21.96 -9.38 -3.51
N LEU A 19 22.00 -10.30 -2.54
CA LEU A 19 22.34 -9.99 -1.15
C LEU A 19 23.85 -9.96 -0.85
N HIS A 20 24.72 -9.92 -1.86
CA HIS A 20 26.18 -9.88 -1.64
C HIS A 20 26.77 -8.47 -1.48
N SER A 21 25.96 -7.40 -1.44
CA SER A 21 26.49 -6.07 -1.12
C SER A 21 25.48 -5.10 -0.48
N VAL A 22 24.80 -5.46 0.61
CA VAL A 22 24.17 -4.41 1.45
C VAL A 22 24.22 -4.78 2.93
N LYS A 23 24.92 -3.96 3.71
CA LYS A 23 24.98 -4.03 5.18
C LYS A 23 23.57 -3.97 5.79
N SER A 24 23.33 -4.84 6.77
CA SER A 24 22.11 -4.94 7.56
C SER A 24 21.78 -3.62 8.29
N GLY A 25 20.78 -2.91 7.78
CA GLY A 25 20.16 -1.73 8.38
C GLY A 25 18.76 -1.50 7.78
N PRO A 26 18.01 -0.47 8.21
CA PRO A 26 16.63 -0.17 7.74
C PRO A 26 16.53 0.16 6.22
N TYR A 27 17.65 0.12 5.51
CA TYR A 27 17.80 0.27 4.05
C TYR A 27 17.25 -0.91 3.23
N ASN A 28 16.86 -2.02 3.87
CA ASN A 28 16.45 -3.25 3.16
C ASN A 28 15.07 -3.16 2.49
N ALA A 29 14.08 -2.52 3.12
CA ALA A 29 12.75 -2.40 2.50
C ALA A 29 12.75 -1.41 1.31
N ASN A 30 13.61 -0.38 1.36
CA ASN A 30 13.76 0.54 0.25
C ASN A 30 14.46 -0.14 -0.93
N CYS A 31 15.51 -0.93 -0.71
CA CYS A 31 16.19 -1.61 -1.81
C CYS A 31 15.29 -2.64 -2.51
N ILE A 32 14.39 -3.32 -1.78
CA ILE A 32 13.40 -4.24 -2.39
C ILE A 32 12.42 -3.45 -3.27
N ARG A 33 11.89 -2.31 -2.81
CA ARG A 33 10.96 -1.49 -3.61
C ARG A 33 11.63 -0.99 -4.91
N TYR A 34 12.83 -0.44 -4.82
CA TYR A 34 13.56 0.04 -6.00
C TYR A 34 13.92 -1.09 -6.97
N SER A 35 14.30 -2.26 -6.45
CA SER A 35 14.60 -3.43 -7.28
C SER A 35 13.34 -3.94 -7.98
N LEU A 36 12.22 -3.98 -7.27
CA LEU A 36 10.93 -4.34 -7.84
C LEU A 36 10.53 -3.35 -8.94
N VAL A 37 10.60 -2.05 -8.70
CA VAL A 37 10.33 -1.00 -9.72
C VAL A 37 11.21 -1.18 -10.95
N LYS A 38 12.51 -1.39 -10.77
CA LYS A 38 13.43 -1.65 -11.89
C LYS A 38 12.99 -2.87 -12.72
N LEU A 39 12.58 -3.96 -12.07
CA LEU A 39 12.15 -5.19 -12.75
C LEU A 39 10.76 -5.04 -13.41
N LEU A 40 9.86 -4.27 -12.81
CA LEU A 40 8.56 -3.92 -13.38
C LEU A 40 8.72 -3.08 -14.65
N GLY A 41 9.61 -2.09 -14.63
CA GLY A 41 9.94 -1.27 -15.81
C GLY A 41 10.54 -2.09 -16.95
N LEU A 42 11.40 -3.08 -16.64
CA LEU A 42 11.87 -4.05 -17.66
C LEU A 42 10.74 -4.90 -18.23
N SER A 43 9.67 -5.09 -17.48
CA SER A 43 8.46 -5.80 -17.88
C SER A 43 7.43 -4.90 -18.57
N ARG A 44 7.80 -3.65 -18.89
CA ARG A 44 6.99 -2.63 -19.60
C ARG A 44 5.78 -2.11 -18.82
N TYR A 45 5.87 -2.10 -17.48
CA TYR A 45 4.91 -1.36 -16.66
C TYR A 45 5.36 0.09 -16.52
N ASP A 46 4.39 1.00 -16.38
CA ASP A 46 4.64 2.38 -15.96
C ASP A 46 4.49 2.41 -14.44
N ASP A 47 5.63 2.48 -13.75
CA ASP A 47 5.72 2.32 -12.30
C ASP A 47 6.72 3.29 -11.67
N ASP A 48 6.41 3.73 -10.45
CA ASP A 48 7.30 4.58 -9.65
C ASP A 48 7.15 4.30 -8.15
N VAL A 49 8.24 4.53 -7.41
CA VAL A 49 8.20 4.54 -5.95
C VAL A 49 7.53 5.83 -5.50
N CYS A 50 6.27 5.72 -5.08
CA CYS A 50 5.55 6.82 -4.47
C CYS A 50 5.97 7.02 -3.02
N VAL A 51 6.38 8.26 -2.70
CA VAL A 51 6.60 8.69 -1.32
C VAL A 51 5.43 9.58 -0.90
N SER A 52 4.57 9.07 -0.01
CA SER A 52 3.60 9.92 0.68
C SER A 52 4.28 10.60 1.85
N ARG A 53 4.16 11.93 1.95
CA ARG A 53 4.52 12.69 3.14
C ARG A 53 3.32 13.57 3.48
N TRP A 54 2.79 13.43 4.70
CA TRP A 54 1.66 14.23 5.14
C TRP A 54 2.00 14.98 6.42
N GLN A 55 1.59 16.23 6.46
CA GLN A 55 1.73 17.06 7.65
C GLN A 55 0.70 16.67 8.70
N ARG A 56 0.98 17.05 9.95
CA ARG A 56 0.01 16.91 11.03
C ARG A 56 -1.26 17.69 10.68
N SER A 57 -2.43 17.04 10.77
CA SER A 57 -3.72 17.66 10.52
C SER A 57 -4.73 17.27 11.61
N GLY A 58 -5.13 18.23 12.44
CA GLY A 58 -5.99 17.99 13.59
C GLY A 58 -5.42 16.92 14.53
N LYS A 59 -6.12 15.78 14.64
CA LYS A 59 -5.70 14.61 15.45
C LYS A 59 -4.79 13.63 14.70
N VAL A 60 -4.63 13.81 13.38
CA VAL A 60 -3.81 12.94 12.53
C VAL A 60 -2.34 13.37 12.68
N PRO A 61 -1.47 12.52 13.25
CA PRO A 61 -0.04 12.82 13.31
C PRO A 61 0.55 12.82 11.89
N GLY A 62 1.55 13.67 11.66
CA GLY A 62 2.31 13.66 10.42
C GLY A 62 3.18 12.41 10.29
N GLY A 63 3.62 12.12 9.08
CA GLY A 63 4.48 10.99 8.80
C GLY A 63 4.84 10.90 7.32
N ASP A 64 5.58 9.84 7.00
CA ASP A 64 5.89 9.46 5.63
C ASP A 64 5.68 7.95 5.43
N HIS A 65 5.52 7.56 4.16
CA HIS A 65 5.38 6.17 3.76
C HIS A 65 5.78 5.99 2.30
N GLN A 66 6.32 4.81 2.00
CA GLN A 66 6.68 4.43 0.65
C GLN A 66 5.89 3.21 0.20
N TYR A 67 5.33 3.31 -1.00
CA TYR A 67 4.64 2.25 -1.72
C TYR A 67 5.00 2.39 -3.21
N ILE A 68 4.63 1.41 -4.01
CA ILE A 68 4.79 1.49 -5.46
C ILE A 68 3.41 1.75 -6.06
N ASP A 69 3.32 2.73 -6.96
CA ASP A 69 2.13 2.98 -7.77
C ASP A 69 2.43 2.53 -9.19
N VAL A 70 1.50 1.78 -9.78
CA VAL A 70 1.63 1.22 -11.12
C VAL A 70 0.40 1.59 -11.93
N VAL A 71 0.60 2.11 -13.13
CA VAL A 71 -0.48 2.26 -14.11
C VAL A 71 -0.62 0.95 -14.87
N ASN A 72 -1.70 0.22 -14.60
CA ASN A 72 -2.02 -1.02 -15.28
C ASN A 72 -2.94 -0.75 -16.48
N TYR A 73 -2.44 -0.99 -17.68
CA TYR A 73 -3.20 -0.83 -18.92
C TYR A 73 -3.88 -2.16 -19.30
N ASN A 74 -5.19 -2.26 -19.07
CA ASN A 74 -6.00 -3.43 -19.41
C ASN A 74 -7.08 -3.05 -20.44
N ASN A 75 -7.05 -3.69 -21.61
CA ASN A 75 -8.11 -3.61 -22.64
C ASN A 75 -8.62 -2.18 -22.95
N GLY A 76 -7.71 -1.20 -23.05
CA GLY A 76 -8.05 0.20 -23.35
C GLY A 76 -8.35 1.08 -22.13
N ASN A 77 -8.43 0.51 -20.93
CA ASN A 77 -8.56 1.25 -19.68
C ASN A 77 -7.25 1.22 -18.90
N SER A 78 -6.86 2.36 -18.35
CA SER A 78 -5.76 2.46 -17.38
C SER A 78 -6.33 2.50 -15.95
N GLU A 79 -5.88 1.60 -15.09
CA GLU A 79 -6.21 1.61 -13.65
C GLU A 79 -4.93 1.77 -12.82
N ARG A 80 -4.99 2.60 -11.77
CA ARG A 80 -3.89 2.71 -10.80
C ARG A 80 -3.96 1.61 -9.76
N VAL A 81 -2.84 0.94 -9.60
CA VAL A 81 -2.66 -0.19 -8.69
C VAL A 81 -1.62 0.18 -7.63
N ILE A 82 -2.00 0.06 -6.37
CA ILE A 82 -1.08 0.19 -5.24
C ILE A 82 -0.41 -1.17 -5.02
N ILE A 83 0.91 -1.14 -4.88
CA ILE A 83 1.70 -2.26 -4.37
C ILE A 83 2.34 -1.86 -3.04
N ASP A 84 2.06 -2.61 -1.98
CA ASP A 84 2.71 -2.46 -0.68
C ASP A 84 3.25 -3.81 -0.22
N ILE A 85 4.57 -3.92 -0.15
CA ILE A 85 5.30 -5.16 0.13
C ILE A 85 5.30 -5.59 1.61
N ASP A 86 4.82 -4.72 2.51
CA ASP A 86 4.70 -5.00 3.95
C ASP A 86 3.31 -4.62 4.49
N PHE A 87 2.28 -4.80 3.66
CA PHE A 87 0.94 -4.29 3.88
C PHE A 87 0.34 -4.76 5.22
N ARG A 88 0.43 -6.05 5.53
CA ARG A 88 -0.15 -6.64 6.75
C ARG A 88 0.39 -6.00 8.03
N SER A 89 1.68 -5.64 8.07
CA SER A 89 2.31 -5.09 9.28
C SER A 89 1.67 -3.77 9.71
N HIS A 90 1.13 -3.02 8.75
CA HIS A 90 0.48 -1.74 8.98
C HIS A 90 -0.81 -1.84 9.76
N PHE A 91 -1.37 -3.02 9.99
CA PHE A 91 -2.62 -3.18 10.74
C PHE A 91 -2.44 -3.86 12.11
N LYS A 92 -1.23 -4.25 12.50
CA LYS A 92 -0.99 -4.83 13.84
C LYS A 92 -1.42 -3.87 14.95
N ILE A 93 -2.22 -4.33 15.91
CA ILE A 93 -2.62 -3.55 17.10
C ILE A 93 -2.19 -4.28 18.38
N ALA A 94 -1.96 -3.53 19.45
CA ALA A 94 -1.72 -4.12 20.75
C ALA A 94 -3.03 -4.68 21.31
N ARG A 95 -2.96 -5.86 21.96
CA ARG A 95 -4.12 -6.52 22.58
C ARG A 95 -5.27 -6.67 21.57
N ALA A 96 -4.98 -7.24 20.40
CA ALA A 96 -6.04 -7.67 19.50
C ALA A 96 -6.88 -8.78 20.15
N VAL A 97 -8.16 -8.86 19.77
CA VAL A 97 -8.98 -10.04 20.06
C VAL A 97 -8.82 -11.06 18.93
N ASP A 98 -9.08 -12.33 19.20
CA ASP A 98 -8.87 -13.43 18.24
C ASP A 98 -9.60 -13.21 16.89
N SER A 99 -10.80 -12.63 16.92
CA SER A 99 -11.55 -12.33 15.70
C SER A 99 -10.85 -11.29 14.82
N TYR A 100 -10.17 -10.31 15.42
CA TYR A 100 -9.35 -9.35 14.69
C TYR A 100 -8.10 -10.02 14.12
N ASP A 101 -7.42 -10.85 14.92
CA ASP A 101 -6.23 -11.54 14.46
C ASP A 101 -6.53 -12.46 13.27
N ARG A 102 -7.68 -13.14 13.25
CA ARG A 102 -8.10 -13.93 12.08
C ARG A 102 -8.23 -13.08 10.82
N ILE A 103 -8.83 -11.88 10.93
CA ILE A 103 -8.93 -10.94 9.81
C ILE A 103 -7.53 -10.47 9.39
N LEU A 104 -6.69 -10.06 10.35
CA LEU A 104 -5.33 -9.62 10.09
C LEU A 104 -4.49 -10.68 9.36
N HIS A 105 -4.59 -11.95 9.75
CA HIS A 105 -3.85 -13.05 9.13
C HIS A 105 -4.37 -13.40 7.72
N SER A 106 -5.63 -13.08 7.40
CA SER A 106 -6.19 -13.21 6.05
C SER A 106 -5.71 -12.12 5.08
N LEU A 107 -5.19 -10.99 5.58
CA LEU A 107 -4.64 -9.94 4.71
C LEU A 107 -3.39 -10.45 3.99
N PRO A 108 -3.18 -10.07 2.71
CA PRO A 108 -1.94 -10.40 2.04
C PRO A 108 -0.75 -9.68 2.70
N VAL A 109 0.42 -10.33 2.73
CA VAL A 109 1.67 -9.67 3.16
C VAL A 109 2.05 -8.60 2.14
N VAL A 110 1.97 -8.96 0.85
CA VAL A 110 2.16 -8.06 -0.29
C VAL A 110 0.80 -7.73 -0.87
N TYR A 111 0.35 -6.49 -0.69
CA TYR A 111 -0.87 -6.02 -1.33
C TYR A 111 -0.57 -5.61 -2.77
N VAL A 112 -1.41 -6.05 -3.72
CA VAL A 112 -1.47 -5.55 -5.09
C VAL A 112 -2.95 -5.39 -5.41
N GLY A 113 -3.41 -4.16 -5.63
CA GLY A 113 -4.82 -3.93 -5.93
C GLY A 113 -5.14 -2.48 -6.22
N SER A 114 -6.33 -2.25 -6.77
CA SER A 114 -6.72 -0.91 -7.20
C SER A 114 -7.00 0.03 -6.04
N LEU A 115 -6.98 1.33 -6.32
CA LEU A 115 -7.31 2.36 -5.33
C LEU A 115 -8.70 2.17 -4.71
N THR A 116 -9.69 1.72 -5.50
CA THR A 116 -11.06 1.49 -5.02
C THR A 116 -11.11 0.34 -4.03
N GLN A 117 -10.50 -0.79 -4.37
CA GLN A 117 -10.38 -1.96 -3.48
C GLN A 117 -9.61 -1.58 -2.21
N PHE A 118 -8.54 -0.79 -2.35
CA PHE A 118 -7.73 -0.33 -1.24
C PHE A 118 -8.53 0.51 -0.25
N LYS A 119 -9.34 1.47 -0.73
CA LYS A 119 -10.22 2.31 0.12
C LYS A 119 -11.18 1.45 0.95
N GLN A 120 -11.81 0.47 0.32
CA GLN A 120 -12.74 -0.44 0.97
C GLN A 120 -12.04 -1.27 2.05
N LEU A 121 -10.86 -1.80 1.73
CA LEU A 121 -10.05 -2.59 2.66
C LEU A 121 -9.60 -1.77 3.87
N LEU A 122 -9.13 -0.53 3.65
CA LEU A 122 -8.78 0.38 4.74
C LEU A 122 -9.98 0.62 5.67
N HIS A 123 -11.16 0.88 5.11
CA HIS A 123 -12.37 1.10 5.90
C HIS A 123 -12.75 -0.12 6.74
N LEU A 124 -12.70 -1.31 6.14
CA LEU A 124 -12.98 -2.59 6.83
C LEU A 124 -11.99 -2.81 7.99
N MET A 125 -10.70 -2.61 7.74
CA MET A 125 -9.67 -2.81 8.76
C MET A 125 -9.76 -1.81 9.91
N VAL A 126 -10.15 -0.55 9.63
CA VAL A 126 -10.39 0.47 10.67
C VAL A 126 -11.54 0.06 11.58
N GLU A 127 -12.64 -0.44 11.02
CA GLU A 127 -13.80 -0.85 11.81
C GLU A 127 -13.51 -2.12 12.62
N ALA A 128 -12.82 -3.10 12.01
CA ALA A 128 -12.37 -4.29 12.72
C ALA A 128 -11.44 -3.93 13.90
N ALA A 129 -10.48 -3.02 13.69
CA ALA A 129 -9.55 -2.58 14.73
C ALA A 129 -10.29 -1.82 15.85
N ARG A 130 -11.26 -0.97 15.48
CA ARG A 130 -12.08 -0.23 16.43
C ARG A 130 -12.92 -1.18 17.29
N SER A 131 -13.56 -2.17 16.69
CA SER A 131 -14.33 -3.19 17.41
C SER A 131 -13.44 -3.97 18.38
N SER A 132 -12.27 -4.42 17.94
CA SER A 132 -11.30 -5.14 18.79
C SER A 132 -10.85 -4.32 19.99
N LEU A 133 -10.46 -3.06 19.78
CA LEU A 133 -9.94 -2.21 20.86
C LEU A 133 -11.04 -1.85 21.86
N ARG A 134 -12.28 -1.64 21.40
CA ARG A 134 -13.44 -1.43 22.27
C ARG A 134 -13.71 -2.61 23.19
N GLN A 135 -13.61 -3.86 22.69
CA GLN A 135 -13.80 -5.06 23.50
C GLN A 135 -12.77 -5.18 24.63
N ASN A 136 -11.56 -4.66 24.41
CA ASN A 136 -10.48 -4.64 25.41
C ASN A 136 -10.39 -3.31 26.19
N SER A 137 -11.42 -2.45 26.11
CA SER A 137 -11.45 -1.13 26.77
C SER A 137 -10.25 -0.24 26.43
N MET A 138 -9.67 -0.40 25.24
CA MET A 138 -8.52 0.35 24.75
C MET A 138 -8.97 1.56 23.93
N LEU A 139 -8.31 2.69 24.10
CA LEU A 139 -8.53 3.88 23.28
C LEU A 139 -8.13 3.61 21.83
N PHE A 140 -8.93 4.11 20.89
CA PHE A 140 -8.62 4.00 19.46
C PHE A 140 -7.56 5.03 19.07
N PRO A 141 -6.34 4.62 18.68
CA PRO A 141 -5.25 5.55 18.43
C PRO A 141 -5.44 6.30 17.11
N SER A 142 -5.03 7.57 17.07
CA SER A 142 -5.27 8.42 15.89
C SER A 142 -4.50 7.98 14.64
N TRP A 143 -3.34 7.33 14.80
CA TRP A 143 -2.58 6.71 13.69
C TRP A 143 -3.21 5.41 13.15
N ARG A 144 -4.34 4.97 13.71
CA ARG A 144 -5.18 3.89 13.14
C ARG A 144 -6.47 4.42 12.54
N SER A 145 -6.70 5.73 12.57
CA SER A 145 -7.86 6.34 11.95
C SER A 145 -7.84 6.18 10.43
N LEU A 146 -9.03 6.16 9.83
CA LEU A 146 -9.17 6.13 8.38
C LEU A 146 -8.45 7.33 7.74
N ALA A 147 -8.56 8.53 8.32
CA ALA A 147 -7.87 9.71 7.81
C ALA A 147 -6.35 9.55 7.81
N TYR A 148 -5.76 8.98 8.88
CA TYR A 148 -4.32 8.70 8.91
C TYR A 148 -3.91 7.66 7.86
N LEU A 149 -4.65 6.55 7.77
CA LEU A 149 -4.36 5.51 6.78
C LEU A 149 -4.52 6.04 5.36
N GLN A 150 -5.56 6.81 5.06
CA GLN A 150 -5.72 7.44 3.75
C GLN A 150 -4.56 8.39 3.41
N ALA A 151 -4.15 9.25 4.35
CA ALA A 151 -2.98 10.12 4.16
C ALA A 151 -1.69 9.33 3.91
N LYS A 152 -1.57 8.15 4.53
CA LYS A 152 -0.42 7.26 4.38
C LYS A 152 -0.20 6.76 2.95
N TRP A 153 -1.26 6.53 2.18
CA TRP A 153 -1.16 6.01 0.79
C TRP A 153 -1.70 6.95 -0.29
N TYR A 154 -2.26 8.10 0.06
CA TYR A 154 -2.75 9.10 -0.90
C TYR A 154 -1.89 10.35 -0.85
N SER A 155 -0.69 10.27 -1.44
CA SER A 155 0.16 11.44 -1.66
C SER A 155 -0.52 12.45 -2.60
N ASP A 156 -0.10 13.72 -2.53
CA ASP A 156 -0.58 14.77 -3.44
C ASP A 156 -0.37 14.39 -4.91
N THR A 157 0.71 13.68 -5.23
CA THR A 157 1.00 13.15 -6.58
C THR A 157 -0.03 12.10 -7.03
N THR A 158 -0.48 11.25 -6.11
CA THR A 158 -1.52 10.24 -6.39
C THR A 158 -2.86 10.91 -6.65
N LEU A 159 -3.21 11.93 -5.87
CA LEU A 159 -4.45 12.69 -6.03
C LEU A 159 -4.47 13.54 -7.31
N ALA A 160 -3.38 14.23 -7.63
CA ALA A 160 -3.24 15.01 -8.87
C ALA A 160 -3.39 14.12 -10.11
N SER A 161 -2.84 12.91 -10.05
CA SER A 161 -2.90 11.98 -11.16
C SER A 161 -4.24 11.24 -11.29
N ILE A 162 -4.91 10.94 -10.16
CA ILE A 162 -6.31 10.47 -10.17
C ILE A 162 -7.20 11.52 -10.86
N LEU A 163 -6.96 12.81 -10.59
CA LEU A 163 -7.68 13.91 -11.23
C LEU A 163 -7.42 13.93 -12.74
N LEU A 164 -6.16 13.80 -13.18
CA LEU A 164 -5.79 13.76 -14.59
C LEU A 164 -6.42 12.58 -15.34
N LEU A 165 -6.40 11.38 -14.75
CA LEU A 165 -7.03 10.19 -15.33
C LEU A 165 -8.55 10.33 -15.43
N ALA A 166 -9.19 10.88 -14.40
CA ALA A 166 -10.63 11.16 -14.44
C ALA A 166 -10.99 12.19 -15.52
N ILE A 167 -10.15 13.21 -15.73
CA ILE A 167 -10.33 14.21 -16.79
C ILE A 167 -10.11 13.60 -18.19
N SER A 168 -9.15 12.68 -18.35
CA SER A 168 -8.91 11.99 -19.62
C SER A 168 -10.11 11.13 -20.02
N ASN A 169 -10.61 10.31 -19.09
CA ASN A 169 -11.76 9.43 -19.34
C ASN A 169 -13.08 10.19 -19.55
N ALA A 170 -13.18 11.45 -19.09
CA ALA A 170 -14.34 12.31 -19.31
C ALA A 170 -14.31 13.03 -20.67
N LYS A 171 -13.20 12.99 -21.42
CA LYS A 171 -13.10 13.57 -22.77
C LYS A 171 -13.48 12.60 -23.89
N ASP A 172 -13.62 11.31 -23.58
CA ASP A 172 -13.97 10.25 -24.53
C ASP A 172 -15.47 9.86 -24.49
N ILE A 173 -16.35 10.73 -23.98
CA ILE A 173 -17.83 10.58 -23.96
C ILE A 173 -18.50 11.79 -24.60
#